data_AF-A0A9N8K2F2-F1
#
_entry.id   AF-A0A9N8K2F2-F1
#
_cell.length_a   1.000
_cell.length_b   1.000
_cell.length_c   1.000
_cell.angle_alpha   90.00
_cell.angle_beta   90.00
_cell.angle_gamma   90.00
#
_symmetry.space_group_name_H-M   'P 1'
#
loop_
_entity.id
_entity.type
_entity.pdbx_description
1 polymer ?
#
loop_
_entity_poly.entity_id
_entity_poly.type
_entity_poly.pdbx_seq_one_letter_code
_entity_poly.pdbx_strand_id
1 'polypeptide(L)' 'GLVAPMEVEGDDRTDMSLRRERAVIAAQACQTCRSRKSKCDEQRPKCGLCRRLSVECVYREPQPTK' A
#
# COMPACT_ATOMS: atom_id res chain seq x y z
N GLY A 1 -19.11 -20.11 -39.43
CA GLY A 1 -18.10 -19.24 -38.81
C GLY A 1 -18.57 -17.81 -38.90
N LEU A 2 -18.93 -17.21 -37.77
CA LEU A 2 -18.95 -15.76 -37.61
C LEU A 2 -18.39 -15.52 -36.21
N VAL A 3 -17.19 -14.96 -36.17
CA VAL A 3 -16.42 -14.72 -34.94
C VAL A 3 -16.67 -13.31 -34.43
N ALA A 4 -16.73 -13.24 -33.09
CA ALA A 4 -16.45 -12.12 -32.19
C ALA A 4 -17.48 -10.97 -32.01
N PRO A 5 -17.97 -10.73 -30.77
CA PRO A 5 -18.39 -9.40 -30.35
C PRO A 5 -17.15 -8.54 -30.05
N MET A 6 -16.89 -7.55 -30.89
CA MET A 6 -16.39 -6.24 -30.44
C MET A 6 -17.66 -5.57 -29.87
N GLU A 7 -17.72 -4.99 -28.68
CA GLU A 7 -17.01 -3.77 -28.31
C GLU A 7 -16.85 -3.72 -26.78
N VAL A 8 -15.61 -3.63 -26.31
CA VAL A 8 -15.30 -3.34 -24.91
C VAL A 8 -15.29 -1.81 -24.79
N GLU A 9 -16.43 -1.23 -24.39
CA GLU A 9 -16.49 0.16 -23.96
C GLU A 9 -15.90 0.28 -22.55
N GLY A 10 -14.61 0.62 -22.49
CA GLY A 10 -13.92 1.01 -21.26
C GLY A 10 -13.78 2.52 -21.19
N ASP A 11 -14.52 3.16 -20.28
CA ASP A 11 -14.37 4.57 -19.91
C ASP A 11 -13.01 4.81 -19.21
N ASP A 12 -12.01 5.23 -19.99
CA ASP A 12 -10.63 5.52 -19.59
C ASP A 12 -10.47 6.87 -18.85
N ARG A 13 -11.43 7.24 -17.98
CA ARG A 13 -11.31 8.47 -17.16
C ARG A 13 -11.51 8.23 -15.67
N THR A 14 -12.07 7.08 -15.32
CA THR A 14 -12.38 6.72 -13.93
C THR A 14 -11.29 5.82 -13.28
N ASP A 15 -10.44 5.16 -14.07
CA ASP A 15 -9.38 4.24 -13.58
C ASP A 15 -8.15 4.95 -12.98
N MET A 16 -7.77 6.12 -13.51
CA MET A 16 -6.56 6.84 -13.09
C MET A 16 -6.65 7.41 -11.66
N SER A 17 -7.83 7.90 -11.25
CA SER A 17 -8.06 8.41 -9.90
C SER A 17 -8.07 7.29 -8.86
N LEU A 18 -8.70 6.15 -9.16
CA LEU A 18 -8.82 5.04 -8.21
C LEU A 18 -7.51 4.28 -8.01
N ARG A 19 -6.62 4.22 -9.02
CA ARG A 19 -5.26 3.67 -8.83
C ARG A 19 -4.43 4.55 -7.90
N ARG A 20 -4.54 5.87 -8.03
CA ARG A 20 -3.84 6.82 -7.17
C ARG A 20 -4.37 6.76 -5.73
N GLU A 21 -5.67 6.55 -5.55
CA GLU A 21 -6.32 6.35 -4.25
C GLU A 21 -5.97 4.99 -3.60
N ARG A 22 -5.95 3.90 -4.37
CA ARG A 22 -5.54 2.57 -3.89
C ARG A 22 -4.06 2.51 -3.49
N ALA A 23 -3.21 3.32 -4.11
CA ALA A 23 -1.82 3.48 -3.70
C ALA A 23 -1.67 4.17 -2.33
N VAL A 24 -2.67 4.95 -1.90
CA VAL A 24 -2.65 5.70 -0.63
C VAL A 24 -2.98 4.80 0.56
N ILE A 25 -3.75 3.71 0.38
CA ILE A 25 -4.21 2.82 1.45
C ILE A 25 -3.48 1.46 1.43
N ALA A 26 -2.21 1.44 1.04
CA ALA A 26 -1.37 0.27 1.30
C ALA A 26 -1.03 0.22 2.79
N ALA A 27 -1.45 -0.85 3.49
CA ALA A 27 -1.11 -1.13 4.88
C ALA A 27 0.40 -0.92 5.12
N GLN A 28 0.75 0.14 5.85
CA GLN A 28 2.14 0.56 5.98
C GLN A 28 2.84 -0.23 7.07
N ALA A 29 3.58 -1.26 6.66
CA ALA A 29 4.68 -1.78 7.47
C ALA A 29 5.60 -0.62 7.90
N CYS A 30 6.02 -0.62 9.17
CA CYS A 30 6.96 0.36 9.69
C CYS A 30 8.28 0.36 8.89
N GLN A 31 9.02 1.47 8.93
CA GLN A 31 10.27 1.65 8.19
C GLN A 31 11.27 0.52 8.46
N THR A 32 11.41 0.08 9.70
CA THR A 32 12.32 -1.00 10.09
C THR A 32 11.91 -2.34 9.47
N CYS A 33 10.62 -2.68 9.49
CA CYS A 33 10.11 -3.90 8.84
C CYS A 33 10.26 -3.81 7.31
N ARG A 34 10.04 -2.64 6.71
CA ARG A 34 10.29 -2.40 5.28
C ARG A 34 11.77 -2.61 4.91
N SER A 35 12.69 -1.97 5.62
CA SER A 35 14.13 -2.11 5.38
C SER A 35 14.60 -3.55 5.57
N ARG A 36 14.02 -4.27 6.54
CA ARG A 36 14.34 -5.69 6.81
C ARG A 36 13.55 -6.67 5.95
N LYS A 37 12.67 -6.19 5.04
CA LYS A 37 11.75 -7.03 4.25
C LYS A 37 11.04 -8.10 5.11
N SER A 38 10.70 -7.74 6.34
CA SER A 38 10.09 -8.63 7.32
C SER A 38 8.61 -8.31 7.45
N LYS A 39 7.80 -9.32 7.81
CA LYS A 39 6.38 -9.11 8.14
C LYS A 39 6.28 -8.13 9.31
N CYS A 40 5.52 -7.05 9.12
CA CYS A 40 5.19 -6.12 10.19
C CYS A 40 3.88 -6.57 10.84
N ASP A 41 3.86 -6.66 12.17
CA ASP A 41 2.63 -6.96 12.92
C ASP A 41 1.79 -5.70 13.17
N GLU A 42 2.23 -4.54 12.65
CA GLU A 42 1.54 -3.24 12.64
C GLU A 42 1.05 -2.74 14.01
N GLN A 43 1.51 -3.35 15.10
CA GLN A 43 1.17 -2.93 16.46
C GLN A 43 1.74 -1.53 16.73
N ARG A 44 0.94 -0.69 17.39
CA ARG A 44 1.30 0.66 17.83
C ARG A 44 1.44 0.67 19.35
N PRO A 45 2.42 1.38 19.94
CA PRO A 45 3.37 2.32 19.32
C PRO A 45 4.59 1.69 18.63
N LYS A 46 4.94 0.43 18.95
CA LYS A 46 5.99 -0.34 18.27
C LYS A 46 5.45 -1.70 17.82
N CYS A 47 5.78 -2.15 16.62
CA CYS A 47 5.37 -3.48 16.15
C CYS A 47 6.04 -4.58 17.00
N GLY A 48 5.44 -5.78 17.04
CA GLY A 48 5.95 -6.91 17.83
C GLY A 48 7.40 -7.27 17.49
N LEU A 49 7.77 -7.22 16.21
CA LEU A 49 9.15 -7.43 15.77
C LEU A 49 10.11 -6.36 16.33
N CYS A 50 9.79 -5.08 16.17
CA CYS A 50 10.66 -3.99 16.63
C CYS A 50 10.76 -3.94 18.17
N ARG A 51 9.67 -4.29 18.87
CA ARG A 51 9.67 -4.41 20.33
C ARG A 51 10.59 -5.50 20.83
N ARG A 52 10.55 -6.70 20.22
CA ARG A 52 11.44 -7.82 20.59
C ARG A 52 12.91 -7.55 20.29
N LEU A 53 13.17 -6.85 19.19
CA LEU A 53 14.54 -6.51 18.78
C LEU A 53 15.05 -5.23 19.47
N SER A 54 14.22 -4.58 20.30
CA SER A 54 14.53 -3.31 20.97
C SER A 54 15.07 -2.24 20.01
N VAL A 55 14.57 -2.23 18.77
CA VAL A 55 14.96 -1.24 17.74
C VAL A 55 13.92 -0.12 17.65
N GLU A 56 14.27 0.90 16.88
CA GLU A 56 13.35 1.97 16.54
C GLU A 56 12.24 1.46 15.61
N CYS A 57 11.01 1.91 15.84
CA CYS A 57 9.83 1.54 15.05
C CYS A 57 9.15 2.83 14.59
N VAL A 58 9.46 3.26 13.37
CA VAL A 58 8.87 4.47 12.78
C VAL A 58 7.87 4.08 11.72
N TYR A 59 6.62 4.51 11.84
CA TYR A 59 5.65 4.48 10.75
C TYR A 59 5.76 5.81 9.98
N ARG A 60 5.82 5.78 8.65
CA ARG A 60 5.78 7.03 7.87
C ARG A 60 4.33 7.49 7.81
N GLU A 61 4.08 8.71 8.23
CA GLU A 61 2.81 9.36 7.93
C GLU A 61 2.78 9.67 6.43
N PRO A 62 1.67 9.40 5.71
CA PRO A 62 1.54 9.86 4.35
C PRO A 62 1.57 11.39 4.38
N GLN A 63 2.63 12.01 3.85
CA GLN A 63 2.66 13.46 3.73
C GLN A 63 1.53 13.88 2.78
N PRO A 64 0.58 14.72 3.22
CA PRO A 64 -0.45 15.22 2.32
C PRO A 64 0.25 16.09 1.28
N THR A 65 0.32 15.61 0.05
CA THR A 65 0.75 16.44 -1.08
C THR A 65 -0.29 17.56 -1.21
N LYS A 66 0.11 18.78 -0.88
CA LYS A 66 -0.66 20.00 -1.13
C LYS A 66 -0.83 20.22 -2.64
#